data_AF-A0A346NMB5-F1
#
_entry.id   AF-A0A346NMB5-F1
#
_cell.length_a   1.000
_cell.length_b   1.000
_cell.length_c   1.000
_cell.angle_alpha   90.00
_cell.angle_beta   90.00
_cell.angle_gamma   90.00
#
_symmetry.space_group_name_H-M   'P 1'
#
loop_
_entity.id
_entity.type
_entity.pdbx_description
1 polymer ?
#
loop_
_entity_poly.entity_id
_entity_poly.type
_entity_poly.pdbx_seq_one_letter_code
_entity_poly.pdbx_strand_id
1 'polypeptide(L)'
;MRKPPPIEEIFAHINTAHLAALMNEGNEEPGSIRKWLANYRPEMSEASKSFFNDLNVSKKSFSLALKKYFQQYQKRRSFITMHDGKDTGHWIGAFGATWEEAGGVYDTDKTEDRKLTPEELKRAAKKGIVTYIDEKEPSVFDAVLELVVKDRESLNRIISLLDQCGLPIVTMQNGKSESLVTMAIGCPNSSELNQVIKNNELPAYAKQYL
;
A
#
# COMPACT_ATOMS: atom_id res chain seq x y z
N MET A 1 15.08 -0.06 9.09
CA MET A 1 13.67 -0.10 8.65
C MET A 1 12.98 1.14 9.18
N ARG A 2 12.18 1.86 8.37
CA ARG A 2 11.33 2.93 8.89
C ARG A 2 10.29 2.27 9.80
N LYS A 3 10.12 2.78 11.03
CA LYS A 3 9.04 2.33 11.91
C LYS A 3 7.70 2.53 11.20
N PRO A 4 6.72 1.63 11.39
CA PRO A 4 5.39 1.84 10.85
C PRO A 4 4.82 3.20 11.33
N PRO A 5 3.99 3.87 10.52
CA PRO A 5 3.31 5.08 10.97
C PRO A 5 2.50 4.75 12.24
N PRO A 6 2.44 5.66 13.23
CA PRO A 6 1.69 5.44 14.46
C PRO A 6 0.19 5.56 14.18
N ILE A 7 -0.41 4.51 13.59
CA ILE A 7 -1.77 4.51 13.07
C ILE A 7 -2.79 4.94 14.14
N GLU A 8 -2.65 4.42 15.36
CA GLU A 8 -3.51 4.79 16.50
C GLU A 8 -3.42 6.28 16.82
N GLU A 9 -2.21 6.83 16.85
CA GLU A 9 -1.98 8.26 17.12
C GLU A 9 -2.54 9.12 15.98
N ILE A 10 -2.30 8.73 14.72
CA ILE A 10 -2.84 9.41 13.54
C ILE A 10 -4.36 9.45 13.59
N PHE A 11 -5.00 8.33 13.91
CA PHE A 11 -6.45 8.23 14.02
C PHE A 11 -6.99 9.06 15.19
N ALA A 12 -6.31 9.07 16.34
CA ALA A 12 -6.66 9.91 17.47
C ALA A 12 -6.60 11.41 17.10
N HIS A 13 -5.54 11.85 16.42
CA HIS A 13 -5.41 13.25 15.98
C HIS A 13 -6.53 13.67 15.02
N ILE A 14 -6.86 12.81 14.05
CA ILE A 14 -7.95 13.10 13.09
C ILE A 14 -9.30 13.11 13.81
N ASN A 15 -9.54 12.17 14.73
CA ASN A 15 -10.78 12.13 15.54
C ASN A 15 -10.94 13.40 16.37
N THR A 16 -9.89 13.83 17.06
CA THR A 16 -9.91 15.06 17.87
C THR A 16 -10.13 16.28 16.99
N ALA A 17 -9.52 16.34 15.81
CA ALA A 17 -9.77 17.39 14.83
C ALA A 17 -11.23 17.43 14.36
N HIS A 18 -11.86 16.27 14.13
CA HIS A 18 -13.27 16.17 13.82
C HIS A 18 -14.16 16.66 14.97
N LEU A 19 -13.88 16.23 16.21
CA LEU A 19 -14.65 16.67 17.38
C LEU A 19 -14.52 18.18 17.61
N ALA A 20 -13.31 18.73 17.50
CA ALA A 20 -13.06 20.17 17.61
C ALA A 20 -13.78 20.97 16.51
N ALA A 21 -13.87 20.43 15.29
CA ALA A 21 -14.64 21.05 14.21
C ALA A 21 -16.15 21.04 14.50
N LEU A 22 -16.68 19.96 15.10
CA LEU A 22 -18.10 19.87 15.47
C LEU A 22 -18.47 20.80 16.64
N MET A 23 -17.55 21.01 17.59
CA MET A 23 -17.79 21.84 18.78
C MET A 23 -17.79 23.35 18.51
N ASN A 24 -17.16 23.82 17.43
CA ASN A 24 -17.06 25.26 17.11
C ASN A 24 -18.30 25.82 16.36
N GLU A 25 -19.48 25.26 16.61
CA GLU A 25 -20.80 25.70 16.11
C GLU A 25 -20.92 25.89 14.58
N GLY A 26 -21.40 24.86 13.89
CA GLY A 26 -22.29 25.00 12.73
C GLY A 26 -21.63 25.29 11.37
N ASN A 27 -21.63 24.27 10.51
CA ASN A 27 -21.29 24.35 9.09
C ASN A 27 -19.90 24.94 8.76
N GLU A 28 -18.86 24.11 8.60
CA GLU A 28 -17.94 24.22 7.45
C GLU A 28 -16.84 23.13 7.44
N GLU A 29 -16.93 22.28 6.41
CA GLU A 29 -15.87 21.70 5.59
C GLU A 29 -14.69 20.89 6.20
N PRO A 30 -14.06 20.04 5.38
CA PRO A 30 -12.70 19.52 5.61
C PRO A 30 -11.64 20.60 5.94
N GLY A 31 -11.91 21.88 5.64
CA GLY A 31 -11.04 23.00 5.95
C GLY A 31 -10.81 23.25 7.45
N SER A 32 -11.79 22.93 8.31
CA SER A 32 -11.68 23.09 9.77
C SER A 32 -10.78 22.03 10.40
N ILE A 33 -10.97 20.75 10.03
CA ILE A 33 -10.11 19.61 10.42
C ILE A 33 -8.66 19.87 10.01
N ARG A 34 -8.46 20.28 8.76
CA ARG A 34 -7.15 20.58 8.21
C ARG A 34 -6.43 21.70 8.96
N LYS A 35 -7.13 22.81 9.23
CA LYS A 35 -6.59 23.94 10.00
C LYS A 35 -6.25 23.51 11.42
N TRP A 36 -7.11 22.71 12.06
CA TRP A 36 -6.85 22.18 13.40
C TRP A 36 -5.58 21.32 13.41
N LEU A 37 -5.47 20.34 12.51
CA LEU A 37 -4.29 19.46 12.41
C LEU A 37 -3.01 20.25 12.11
N ALA A 38 -3.09 21.30 11.29
CA ALA A 38 -1.94 22.16 11.00
C ALA A 38 -1.50 22.98 12.22
N ASN A 39 -2.45 23.49 13.01
CA ASN A 39 -2.19 24.30 14.19
C ASN A 39 -1.70 23.46 15.38
N TYR A 40 -2.25 22.25 15.54
CA TYR A 40 -1.91 21.32 16.62
C TYR A 40 -0.64 20.51 16.35
N ARG A 41 -0.02 20.71 15.18
CA ARG A 41 1.19 20.01 14.75
C ARG A 41 2.33 20.02 15.77
N PRO A 42 2.63 21.09 16.53
CA PRO A 42 3.72 21.10 17.52
C PRO A 42 3.60 20.01 18.60
N GLU A 43 2.38 19.60 18.94
CA GLU A 43 2.07 18.64 20.01
C GLU A 43 2.07 17.17 19.53
N MET A 44 2.19 16.94 18.22
CA MET A 44 2.23 15.60 17.62
C MET A 44 3.62 14.97 17.71
N SER A 45 3.69 13.63 17.67
CA SER A 45 4.97 12.94 17.48
C SER A 45 5.59 13.28 16.12
N GLU A 46 6.91 13.14 15.98
CA GLU A 46 7.60 13.37 14.70
C GLU A 46 7.09 12.45 13.58
N ALA A 47 6.68 11.23 13.90
CA ALA A 47 6.13 10.29 12.93
C ALA A 47 4.74 10.76 12.44
N SER A 48 3.86 11.21 13.33
CA SER A 48 2.58 11.84 12.97
C SER A 48 2.77 13.11 12.14
N LYS A 49 3.72 13.97 12.53
CA LYS A 49 4.07 15.17 11.77
C LYS A 49 4.49 14.82 10.33
N SER A 50 5.36 13.82 10.17
CA SER A 50 5.79 13.35 8.85
C SER A 50 4.60 12.87 8.02
N PHE A 51 3.73 12.05 8.60
CA PHE A 51 2.54 11.55 7.92
C PHE A 51 1.62 12.69 7.40
N PHE A 52 1.29 13.66 8.25
CA PHE A 52 0.43 14.77 7.83
C PHE A 52 1.11 15.71 6.83
N ASN A 53 2.44 15.82 6.86
CA ASN A 53 3.19 16.55 5.84
C ASN A 53 3.14 15.84 4.49
N ASP A 54 3.28 14.51 4.46
CA ASP A 54 3.20 13.71 3.24
C ASP A 54 1.82 13.86 2.59
N LEU A 55 0.76 13.94 3.41
CA LEU A 55 -0.60 14.25 2.95
C LEU A 55 -0.83 15.73 2.59
N ASN A 56 0.17 16.59 2.71
CA ASN A 56 0.09 18.03 2.48
C ASN A 56 -1.02 18.71 3.30
N VAL A 57 -1.05 18.49 4.62
CA VAL A 57 -2.06 19.10 5.53
C VAL A 57 -2.17 20.62 5.40
N SER A 58 -1.12 21.33 4.99
CA SER A 58 -1.18 22.78 4.75
C SER A 58 -1.92 23.19 3.47
N LYS A 59 -2.28 22.26 2.58
CA LYS A 59 -2.90 22.53 1.27
C LYS A 59 -4.36 22.06 1.20
N LYS A 60 -5.17 22.70 0.34
CA LYS A 60 -6.57 22.30 0.09
C LYS A 60 -6.70 20.86 -0.45
N SER A 61 -5.64 20.31 -1.06
CA SER A 61 -5.59 18.93 -1.54
C SER A 61 -5.57 17.87 -0.43
N PHE A 62 -5.39 18.27 0.84
CA PHE A 62 -5.33 17.36 1.99
C PHE A 62 -6.52 16.41 2.06
N SER A 63 -7.75 16.90 1.89
CA SER A 63 -8.96 16.08 2.01
C SER A 63 -9.00 14.95 0.98
N LEU A 64 -8.55 15.23 -0.25
CA LEU A 64 -8.46 14.23 -1.30
C LEU A 64 -7.34 13.22 -1.02
N ALA A 65 -6.20 13.68 -0.49
CA ALA A 65 -5.11 12.80 -0.08
C ALA A 65 -5.52 11.88 1.07
N LEU A 66 -6.21 12.43 2.08
CA LEU A 66 -6.74 11.69 3.22
C LEU A 66 -7.81 10.67 2.78
N LYS A 67 -8.71 11.05 1.86
CA LYS A 67 -9.67 10.11 1.24
C LYS A 67 -8.96 8.94 0.57
N LYS A 68 -7.95 9.22 -0.26
CA LYS A 68 -7.16 8.17 -0.92
C LYS A 68 -6.45 7.27 0.09
N TYR A 69 -5.89 7.85 1.15
CA TYR A 69 -5.25 7.09 2.23
C TYR A 69 -6.25 6.14 2.90
N PHE A 70 -7.44 6.59 3.30
CA PHE A 70 -8.43 5.71 3.92
C PHE A 70 -8.93 4.62 2.98
N GLN A 71 -9.12 4.91 1.70
CA GLN A 71 -9.47 3.90 0.70
C GLN A 71 -8.37 2.84 0.55
N GLN A 72 -7.10 3.25 0.53
CA GLN A 72 -5.96 2.32 0.50
C GLN A 72 -5.87 1.49 1.79
N TYR A 73 -6.01 2.15 2.95
CA TYR A 73 -6.00 1.49 4.26
C TYR A 73 -7.12 0.44 4.35
N GLN A 74 -8.33 0.76 3.90
CA GLN A 74 -9.46 -0.18 3.91
C GLN A 74 -9.17 -1.40 3.06
N LYS A 75 -8.70 -1.20 1.82
CA LYS A 75 -8.34 -2.30 0.92
C LYS A 75 -7.25 -3.18 1.52
N ARG A 76 -6.21 -2.57 2.07
CA ARG A 76 -5.12 -3.25 2.74
C ARG A 76 -5.57 -4.07 3.92
N ARG A 77 -6.39 -3.48 4.80
CA ARG A 77 -6.93 -4.20 5.95
C ARG A 77 -7.80 -5.38 5.53
N SER A 78 -8.68 -5.20 4.54
CA SER A 78 -9.52 -6.28 4.02
C SER A 78 -8.68 -7.43 3.46
N PHE A 79 -7.65 -7.12 2.67
CA PHE A 79 -6.74 -8.12 2.12
C PHE A 79 -5.98 -8.86 3.21
N ILE A 80 -5.38 -8.12 4.16
CA ILE A 80 -4.66 -8.69 5.31
C ILE A 80 -5.56 -9.64 6.10
N THR A 81 -6.79 -9.21 6.40
CA THR A 81 -7.74 -10.01 7.19
C THR A 81 -8.17 -11.28 6.45
N MET A 82 -8.31 -11.22 5.13
CA MET A 82 -8.71 -12.36 4.30
C MET A 82 -7.64 -13.46 4.21
N HIS A 83 -6.36 -13.07 4.21
CA HIS A 83 -5.24 -14.00 4.01
C HIS A 83 -4.39 -14.23 5.28
N ASP A 84 -4.78 -13.66 6.41
CA ASP A 84 -4.11 -13.83 7.70
C ASP A 84 -3.87 -15.31 8.05
N GLY A 85 -2.64 -15.62 8.47
CA GLY A 85 -2.24 -16.98 8.83
C GLY A 85 -1.99 -17.92 7.65
N LYS A 86 -2.18 -17.48 6.40
CA LYS A 86 -1.75 -18.21 5.19
C LYS A 86 -0.26 -18.02 4.94
N ASP A 87 0.37 -18.96 4.24
CA ASP A 87 1.76 -18.87 3.84
C ASP A 87 2.00 -17.75 2.82
N THR A 88 3.25 -17.27 2.72
CA THR A 88 3.59 -16.15 1.83
C THR A 88 3.27 -16.44 0.36
N GLY A 89 3.42 -17.69 -0.10
CA GLY A 89 3.05 -18.09 -1.47
C GLY A 89 1.58 -17.87 -1.77
N HIS A 90 0.70 -18.18 -0.82
CA HIS A 90 -0.74 -17.89 -0.94
C HIS A 90 -1.04 -16.39 -1.06
N TRP A 91 -0.38 -15.54 -0.26
CA TRP A 91 -0.54 -14.09 -0.35
C TRP A 91 -0.08 -13.54 -1.71
N ILE A 92 1.06 -14.04 -2.19
CA ILE A 92 1.62 -13.67 -3.49
C ILE A 92 0.69 -14.12 -4.63
N GLY A 93 0.13 -15.33 -4.55
CA GLY A 93 -0.88 -15.80 -5.50
C GLY A 93 -2.16 -14.94 -5.52
N ALA A 94 -2.66 -14.55 -4.35
CA ALA A 94 -3.83 -13.66 -4.25
C ALA A 94 -3.55 -12.25 -4.79
N PHE A 95 -2.35 -11.72 -4.55
CA PHE A 95 -1.89 -10.49 -5.19
C PHE A 95 -1.83 -10.65 -6.72
N GLY A 96 -1.30 -11.77 -7.20
CA GLY A 96 -1.23 -12.11 -8.62
C GLY A 96 -2.59 -12.06 -9.29
N ALA A 97 -3.60 -12.71 -8.71
CA ALA A 97 -4.99 -12.65 -9.19
C ALA A 97 -5.51 -11.20 -9.24
N THR A 98 -5.24 -10.41 -8.19
CA THR A 98 -5.63 -8.98 -8.15
C THR A 98 -4.94 -8.17 -9.25
N TRP A 99 -3.68 -8.49 -9.57
CA TRP A 99 -2.93 -7.84 -10.65
C TRP A 99 -3.48 -8.20 -12.03
N GLU A 100 -3.88 -9.46 -12.22
CA GLU A 100 -4.54 -9.89 -13.44
C GLU A 100 -5.88 -9.19 -13.65
N GLU A 101 -6.72 -9.09 -12.62
CA GLU A 101 -7.97 -8.32 -12.66
C GLU A 101 -7.74 -6.84 -13.02
N ALA A 102 -6.62 -6.26 -12.59
CA ALA A 102 -6.22 -4.90 -12.95
C ALA A 102 -5.68 -4.77 -14.40
N GLY A 103 -5.67 -5.86 -15.15
CA GLY A 103 -5.23 -5.97 -16.55
C GLY A 103 -3.73 -6.21 -16.72
N GLY A 104 -3.00 -6.53 -15.65
CA GLY A 104 -1.60 -6.96 -15.68
C GLY A 104 -1.43 -8.41 -16.12
N VAL A 105 -0.19 -8.88 -16.28
CA VAL A 105 0.11 -10.31 -16.46
C VAL A 105 0.80 -10.80 -15.20
N TYR A 106 0.29 -11.88 -14.62
CA TYR A 106 0.93 -12.57 -13.50
C TYR A 106 1.43 -13.93 -13.98
N ASP A 107 2.67 -14.24 -13.65
CA ASP A 107 3.32 -15.48 -14.04
C ASP A 107 3.85 -16.22 -12.82
N THR A 108 3.63 -17.52 -12.82
CA THR A 108 4.16 -18.45 -11.80
C THR A 108 4.91 -19.61 -12.45
N ASP A 109 4.91 -19.66 -13.79
CA ASP A 109 5.54 -20.72 -14.54
C ASP A 109 7.05 -20.53 -14.51
N LYS A 110 7.76 -21.52 -13.97
CA LYS A 110 9.22 -21.50 -13.82
C LYS A 110 9.95 -21.98 -15.08
N THR A 111 9.22 -22.18 -16.17
CA THR A 111 9.78 -22.73 -17.41
C THR A 111 10.34 -21.61 -18.28
N GLU A 112 11.62 -21.72 -18.65
CA GLU A 112 12.33 -20.74 -19.49
C GLU A 112 11.69 -20.54 -20.88
N ASP A 113 10.79 -21.43 -21.29
CA ASP A 113 10.14 -21.46 -22.60
C ASP A 113 8.67 -20.98 -22.61
N ARG A 114 8.15 -20.41 -21.52
CA ARG A 114 6.76 -19.92 -21.50
C ARG A 114 6.57 -18.81 -22.53
N LYS A 115 5.79 -19.11 -23.58
CA LYS A 115 5.40 -18.13 -24.59
C LYS A 115 4.10 -17.45 -24.18
N LEU A 116 4.19 -16.14 -23.93
CA LEU A 116 3.01 -15.31 -23.70
C LEU A 116 2.09 -15.34 -24.93
N THR A 117 0.80 -15.46 -24.68
CA THR A 117 -0.22 -15.32 -25.73
C THR A 117 -0.22 -13.89 -26.30
N PRO A 118 -0.76 -13.68 -27.52
CA PRO A 118 -0.89 -12.33 -28.09
C PRO A 118 -1.68 -11.36 -27.19
N GLU A 119 -2.63 -11.86 -26.40
CA GLU A 119 -3.41 -11.05 -25.46
C GLU A 119 -2.61 -10.66 -24.22
N GLU A 120 -1.84 -11.60 -23.67
CA GLU A 120 -0.92 -11.32 -22.57
C GLU A 120 0.16 -10.34 -22.98
N LEU A 121 0.70 -10.43 -24.20
CA LEU A 121 1.66 -9.45 -24.71
C LEU A 121 1.05 -8.03 -24.76
N LYS A 122 -0.22 -7.90 -25.16
CA LYS A 122 -0.93 -6.61 -25.14
C LYS A 122 -1.10 -6.09 -23.70
N ARG A 123 -1.45 -6.96 -22.75
CA ARG A 123 -1.59 -6.62 -21.32
C ARG A 123 -0.26 -6.23 -20.69
N ALA A 124 0.79 -7.02 -20.94
CA ALA A 124 2.16 -6.78 -20.53
C ALA A 124 2.67 -5.41 -21.02
N ALA A 125 2.48 -5.08 -22.29
CA ALA A 125 2.85 -3.78 -22.84
C ALA A 125 2.08 -2.59 -22.20
N LYS A 126 0.87 -2.84 -21.69
CA LYS A 126 0.05 -1.80 -21.07
C LYS A 126 0.35 -1.61 -19.58
N LYS A 127 0.57 -2.70 -18.85
CA LYS A 127 0.59 -2.72 -17.37
C LYS A 127 1.90 -3.26 -16.81
N GLY A 128 2.49 -4.26 -17.45
CA GLY A 128 3.69 -4.96 -17.00
C GLY A 128 3.42 -6.42 -16.65
N ILE A 129 4.49 -7.17 -16.46
CA ILE A 129 4.49 -8.58 -16.04
C ILE A 129 5.03 -8.64 -14.61
N VAL A 130 4.41 -9.47 -13.78
CA VAL A 130 4.92 -9.84 -12.45
C VAL A 130 5.11 -11.35 -12.45
N THR A 131 6.32 -11.81 -12.21
CA THR A 131 6.68 -13.23 -12.12
C THR A 131 7.04 -13.57 -10.68
N TYR A 132 6.41 -14.59 -10.12
CA TYR A 132 6.78 -15.11 -8.80
C TYR A 132 7.90 -16.14 -8.91
N ILE A 133 9.03 -15.83 -8.29
CA ILE A 133 10.18 -16.71 -8.14
C ILE A 133 10.11 -17.32 -6.75
N ASP A 134 9.63 -18.56 -6.70
CA ASP A 134 9.69 -19.39 -5.48
C ASP A 134 11.13 -19.91 -5.32
N GLU A 135 11.92 -19.16 -4.52
CA GLU A 135 13.26 -19.52 -4.07
C GLU A 135 13.17 -20.64 -3.03
N LYS A 136 13.68 -21.83 -3.39
CA LYS A 136 13.68 -23.01 -2.51
C LYS A 136 14.90 -23.11 -1.59
N GLU A 137 15.84 -22.18 -1.69
CA GLU A 137 17.02 -22.11 -0.82
C GLU A 137 16.71 -21.28 0.44
N PRO A 138 17.47 -21.44 1.54
CA PRO A 138 17.34 -20.60 2.73
C PRO A 138 17.77 -19.16 2.40
N SER A 139 16.86 -18.45 1.76
CA SER A 139 16.93 -17.06 1.40
C SER A 139 16.55 -16.20 2.61
N VAL A 140 17.12 -14.99 2.69
CA VAL A 140 16.79 -14.02 3.75
C VAL A 140 15.35 -13.48 3.58
N PHE A 141 14.71 -13.79 2.45
CA PHE A 141 13.39 -13.31 2.07
C PHE A 141 12.43 -14.49 1.82
N ASP A 142 11.14 -14.29 2.06
CA ASP A 142 10.13 -15.34 1.94
C ASP A 142 9.69 -15.58 0.48
N ALA A 143 9.83 -14.56 -0.38
CA ALA A 143 9.44 -14.61 -1.78
C ALA A 143 10.22 -13.58 -2.60
N VAL A 144 10.43 -13.88 -3.88
CA VAL A 144 11.00 -12.94 -4.84
C VAL A 144 10.04 -12.75 -6.00
N LEU A 145 9.85 -11.49 -6.41
CA LEU A 145 9.11 -11.11 -7.60
C LEU A 145 10.06 -10.53 -8.63
N GLU A 146 9.96 -10.98 -9.87
CA GLU A 146 10.61 -10.35 -11.01
C GLU A 146 9.57 -9.59 -11.83
N LEU A 147 9.87 -8.34 -12.14
CA LEU A 147 8.96 -7.43 -12.81
C LEU A 147 9.52 -7.02 -14.15
N VAL A 148 8.71 -7.12 -15.20
CA VAL A 148 9.01 -6.52 -16.50
C VAL A 148 8.05 -5.37 -16.73
N VAL A 149 8.58 -4.14 -16.68
CA VAL A 149 7.82 -2.90 -16.80
C VAL A 149 8.46 -1.98 -17.83
N LYS A 150 7.64 -1.21 -18.55
CA LYS A 150 8.13 -0.30 -19.59
C LYS A 150 8.60 1.05 -19.06
N ASP A 151 8.09 1.46 -17.90
CA ASP A 151 8.29 2.78 -17.33
C ASP A 151 8.06 2.77 -15.81
N ARG A 152 8.42 3.89 -15.18
CA ARG A 152 8.29 4.07 -13.73
C ARG A 152 6.83 4.19 -13.27
N GLU A 153 5.91 4.58 -14.14
CA GLU A 153 4.49 4.66 -13.80
C GLU A 153 3.89 3.26 -13.61
N SER A 154 4.22 2.33 -14.52
CA SER A 154 3.91 0.91 -14.41
C SER A 154 4.49 0.30 -13.13
N LEU A 155 5.77 0.60 -12.83
CA LEU A 155 6.39 0.14 -11.59
C LEU A 155 5.64 0.64 -10.34
N ASN A 156 5.32 1.94 -10.28
CA ASN A 156 4.60 2.54 -9.15
C ASN A 156 3.19 1.94 -8.97
N ARG A 157 2.53 1.50 -10.05
CA ARG A 157 1.24 0.82 -9.97
C ARG A 157 1.36 -0.55 -9.31
N ILE A 158 2.40 -1.32 -9.66
CA ILE A 158 2.69 -2.61 -9.03
C ILE A 158 3.02 -2.41 -7.55
N ILE A 159 3.91 -1.46 -7.22
CA ILE A 159 4.26 -1.13 -5.83
C ILE A 159 3.02 -0.72 -5.02
N SER A 160 2.16 0.12 -5.60
CA SER A 160 0.92 0.54 -4.94
C SER A 160 -0.06 -0.61 -4.73
N LEU A 161 -0.07 -1.61 -5.63
CA LEU A 161 -0.90 -2.80 -5.46
C LEU A 161 -0.31 -3.76 -4.40
N LEU A 162 1.00 -3.96 -4.40
CA LEU A 162 1.70 -4.72 -3.35
C LEU A 162 1.41 -4.13 -1.96
N ASP A 163 1.48 -2.81 -1.83
CA ASP A 163 1.13 -2.12 -0.58
C ASP A 163 -0.35 -2.35 -0.19
N GLN A 164 -1.28 -2.26 -1.16
CA GLN A 164 -2.70 -2.59 -0.95
C GLN A 164 -2.93 -4.07 -0.61
N CYS A 165 -2.06 -4.97 -1.01
CA CYS A 165 -2.10 -6.38 -0.62
C CYS A 165 -1.33 -6.67 0.68
N GLY A 166 -0.76 -5.64 1.32
CA GLY A 166 0.04 -5.80 2.54
C GLY A 166 1.32 -6.61 2.33
N LEU A 167 1.84 -6.70 1.12
CA LEU A 167 3.07 -7.43 0.82
C LEU A 167 4.29 -6.55 1.11
N PRO A 168 5.12 -6.85 2.12
CA PRO A 168 6.21 -5.98 2.53
C PRO A 168 7.40 -6.13 1.60
N ILE A 169 7.69 -5.07 0.82
CA ILE A 169 8.89 -5.01 -0.02
C ILE A 169 10.11 -4.75 0.88
N VAL A 170 11.03 -5.71 0.94
CA VAL A 170 12.24 -5.62 1.76
C VAL A 170 13.37 -4.97 0.97
N THR A 171 13.55 -5.40 -0.28
CA THR A 171 14.59 -4.87 -1.17
C THR A 171 14.04 -4.78 -2.59
N MET A 172 14.47 -3.77 -3.34
CA MET A 172 14.18 -3.61 -4.76
C MET A 172 15.49 -3.33 -5.49
N GLN A 173 15.75 -4.09 -6.55
CA GLN A 173 16.96 -3.98 -7.36
C GLN A 173 16.56 -3.85 -8.83
N ASN A 174 17.21 -2.93 -9.55
CA ASN A 174 17.07 -2.88 -10.99
C ASN A 174 17.98 -3.94 -11.62
N GLY A 175 17.44 -4.66 -12.60
CA GLY A 175 18.19 -5.63 -13.38
C GLY A 175 19.15 -4.95 -14.36
N LYS A 176 19.72 -5.77 -15.25
CA LYS A 176 20.65 -5.30 -16.30
C LYS A 176 20.02 -4.32 -17.29
N SER A 177 18.70 -4.38 -17.47
CA SER A 177 17.90 -3.40 -18.21
C SER A 177 17.04 -2.58 -17.24
N GLU A 178 16.80 -1.31 -17.56
CA GLU A 178 15.92 -0.43 -16.74
C GLU A 178 14.48 -0.93 -16.65
N SER A 179 14.08 -1.83 -17.55
CA SER A 179 12.76 -2.46 -17.60
C SER A 179 12.58 -3.66 -16.69
N LEU A 180 13.67 -4.23 -16.16
CA LEU A 180 13.65 -5.40 -15.30
C LEU A 180 13.88 -4.97 -13.85
N VAL A 181 13.00 -5.37 -12.94
CA VAL A 181 13.12 -5.04 -11.51
C VAL A 181 12.88 -6.30 -10.69
N THR A 182 13.79 -6.62 -9.79
CA THR A 182 13.65 -7.71 -8.82
C THR A 182 13.25 -7.13 -7.47
N MET A 183 12.21 -7.70 -6.85
CA MET A 183 11.72 -7.32 -5.54
C MET A 183 11.75 -8.51 -4.59
N ALA A 184 12.41 -8.33 -3.45
CA ALA A 184 12.36 -9.27 -2.35
C ALA A 184 11.18 -8.92 -1.43
N ILE A 185 10.33 -9.90 -1.15
CA ILE A 185 9.15 -9.78 -0.30
C ILE A 185 9.42 -10.50 1.03
N GLY A 186 9.16 -9.80 2.13
CA GLY A 186 9.25 -10.36 3.47
C GLY A 186 7.96 -11.07 3.89
N CYS A 187 8.01 -11.77 5.01
CA CYS A 187 6.85 -12.46 5.57
C CYS A 187 5.68 -11.50 5.89
N PRO A 188 4.51 -11.62 5.23
CA PRO A 188 3.37 -10.74 5.51
C PRO A 188 2.81 -10.90 6.92
N ASN A 189 2.87 -12.11 7.49
CA ASN A 189 2.37 -12.39 8.85
C ASN A 189 3.29 -11.83 9.94
N SER A 190 4.59 -11.70 9.66
CA SER A 190 5.59 -11.14 10.59
C SER A 190 5.79 -9.63 10.40
N SER A 191 5.10 -9.02 9.44
CA SER A 191 5.15 -7.58 9.19
C SER A 191 4.50 -6.80 10.34
N GLU A 192 5.30 -6.01 11.06
CA GLU A 192 4.83 -5.14 12.14
C GLU A 192 3.69 -4.22 11.66
N LEU A 193 3.82 -3.65 10.46
CA LEU A 193 2.78 -2.80 9.87
C LEU A 193 1.48 -3.56 9.62
N ASN A 194 1.55 -4.80 9.13
CA ASN A 194 0.34 -5.59 8.89
C ASN A 194 -0.36 -5.97 10.20
N GLN A 195 0.42 -6.29 11.24
CA GLN A 195 -0.12 -6.57 12.57
C GLN A 195 -0.83 -5.34 13.14
N VAL A 196 -0.23 -4.15 13.03
CA VAL A 196 -0.86 -2.89 13.45
C VAL A 196 -2.15 -2.64 12.67
N ILE A 197 -2.14 -2.78 11.34
CA ILE A 197 -3.33 -2.52 10.49
C ILE A 197 -4.46 -3.52 10.77
N LYS A 198 -4.11 -4.80 10.96
CA LYS A 198 -5.08 -5.85 11.32
C LYS A 198 -5.82 -5.50 12.61
N ASN A 199 -5.07 -5.05 13.61
CA ASN A 199 -5.60 -4.75 14.94
C ASN A 199 -6.28 -3.37 15.03
N ASN A 200 -6.13 -2.51 14.02
CA ASN A 200 -6.70 -1.17 13.99
C ASN A 200 -7.79 -1.03 12.93
N GLU A 201 -9.04 -1.01 13.37
CA GLU A 201 -10.16 -0.74 12.48
C GLU A 201 -10.16 0.71 11.99
N LEU A 202 -10.77 0.96 10.83
CA LEU A 202 -11.02 2.32 10.40
C LEU A 202 -12.02 2.97 11.37
N PRO A 203 -11.69 4.14 11.94
CA PRO A 203 -12.60 4.85 12.83
C PRO A 203 -13.91 5.24 12.12
N ALA A 204 -14.98 5.43 12.90
CA ALA A 204 -16.29 5.75 12.36
C ALA A 204 -16.30 7.00 11.47
N TYR A 205 -15.53 8.04 11.81
CA TYR A 205 -15.42 9.26 11.00
C TYR A 205 -14.82 8.99 9.61
N ALA A 206 -13.97 7.96 9.45
CA ALA A 206 -13.35 7.64 8.17
C ALA A 206 -14.39 7.18 7.13
N LYS A 207 -15.56 6.69 7.56
CA LYS A 207 -16.68 6.32 6.68
C LYS A 207 -17.18 7.50 5.83
N GLN A 208 -16.98 8.74 6.27
CA GLN A 208 -17.34 9.93 5.50
C GLN A 208 -16.45 10.14 4.25
N TYR A 209 -15.30 9.47 4.21
CA TYR A 209 -14.32 9.60 3.13
C TYR A 209 -14.38 8.45 2.13
N LEU A 210 -14.97 7.31 2.49
CA LEU A 210 -15.06 6.12 1.66
C LEU A 210 -16.18 6.26 0.63
#